data_AF-A0A4S4FH62-F1
#
_entry.id   AF-A0A4S4FH62-F1
#
_cell.length_a   1.000
_cell.length_b   1.000
_cell.length_c   1.000
_cell.angle_alpha   90.00
_cell.angle_beta   90.00
_cell.angle_gamma   90.00
#
_symmetry.space_group_name_H-M   'P 1'
#
loop_
_entity.id
_entity.type
_entity.pdbx_description
1 polymer ?
#
loop_
_entity_poly.entity_id
_entity_poly.type
_entity_poly.pdbx_seq_one_letter_code
_entity_poly.pdbx_strand_id
1 'polypeptide(L)'
;MVAISWLLLIGAVGGVLAVIDGIMRVRGRGTSILGVVEIIAAALFVLALFLTGIPFGAVTLAIVTLIVLLIAAITGRARYTIAIVAGILLVIWLVLALGWLHIPGIN
;
A
#
# COMPACT_ATOMS: atom_id res chain seq x y z
N MET A 1 11.63 18.02 6.95
CA MET A 1 12.66 17.38 6.11
C MET A 1 12.38 15.89 6.14
N VAL A 2 12.26 15.23 4.98
CA VAL A 2 12.04 13.77 4.93
C VAL A 2 13.40 13.11 4.85
N ALA A 3 13.80 12.38 5.90
CA ALA A 3 15.00 11.56 5.85
C ALA A 3 14.70 10.30 5.03
N ILE A 4 15.56 9.98 4.06
CA ILE A 4 15.46 8.72 3.32
C ILE A 4 15.83 7.59 4.28
N SER A 5 14.85 6.78 4.65
CA SER A 5 15.02 5.60 5.50
C SER A 5 14.58 4.34 4.78
N TRP A 6 15.07 3.18 5.22
CA TRP A 6 14.61 1.88 4.70
C TRP A 6 13.11 1.69 4.91
N LEU A 7 12.58 2.13 6.06
CA LEU A 7 11.15 2.11 6.33
C LEU A 7 10.36 2.92 5.29
N LEU A 8 10.83 4.13 4.95
CA LEU A 8 10.19 4.95 3.91
C LEU A 8 10.20 4.26 2.56
N LEU A 9 11.31 3.64 2.17
CA LEU A 9 11.45 2.94 0.88
C LEU A 9 10.52 1.72 0.79
N ILE A 10 10.45 0.91 1.84
CA ILE A 10 9.55 -0.26 1.88
C ILE A 10 8.10 0.19 1.71
N GLY A 11 7.69 1.24 2.44
CA GLY A 11 6.34 1.79 2.34
C GLY A 11 6.04 2.36 0.96
N ALA A 12 6.96 3.16 0.41
CA ALA A 12 6.80 3.78 -0.90
C ALA A 12 6.69 2.73 -2.02
N VAL A 13 7.56 1.72 -2.02
CA VAL A 13 7.51 0.65 -3.03
C VAL A 13 6.23 -0.16 -2.89
N GLY A 14 5.84 -0.54 -1.66
CA GLY A 14 4.58 -1.26 -1.42
C GLY A 14 3.35 -0.49 -1.89
N GLY A 15 3.29 0.81 -1.57
CA GLY A 15 2.21 1.70 -1.99
C GLY A 15 2.15 1.92 -3.50
N VAL A 16 3.29 2.14 -4.16
CA VAL A 16 3.34 2.29 -5.62
C VAL A 16 2.92 1.01 -6.33
N LEU A 17 3.35 -0.16 -5.85
CA LEU A 17 2.90 -1.44 -6.42
C LEU A 17 1.39 -1.64 -6.27
N ALA A 18 0.80 -1.23 -5.14
CA ALA A 18 -0.65 -1.26 -4.95
C ALA A 18 -1.38 -0.31 -5.93
N VAL A 19 -0.83 0.89 -6.20
CA VAL A 19 -1.38 1.78 -7.24
C VAL A 19 -1.35 1.10 -8.62
N ILE A 20 -0.22 0.44 -8.96
CA ILE A 20 -0.07 -0.26 -10.24
C ILE A 20 -1.09 -1.41 -10.35
N ASP A 21 -1.27 -2.20 -9.29
CA ASP A 21 -2.26 -3.29 -9.26
C ASP A 21 -3.67 -2.77 -9.52
N GLY A 22 -4.08 -1.72 -8.79
CA GLY A 22 -5.36 -1.06 -8.99
C GLY A 22 -5.56 -0.54 -10.42
N ILE A 23 -4.56 0.12 -11.02
CA ILE A 23 -4.62 0.59 -12.42
C ILE A 23 -4.81 -0.58 -13.39
N MET A 24 -4.09 -1.70 -13.18
CA MET A 24 -4.22 -2.87 -14.03
C MET A 24 -5.60 -3.51 -13.92
N ARG A 25 -6.22 -3.52 -12.73
CA ARG A 25 -7.59 -4.01 -12.52
C ARG A 25 -8.63 -3.16 -13.23
N VAL A 26 -8.52 -1.83 -13.12
CA VAL A 26 -9.43 -0.89 -13.81
C VAL A 26 -9.39 -1.12 -15.33
N ARG A 27 -8.22 -1.46 -15.90
CA ARG A 27 -8.06 -1.75 -17.34
C ARG A 27 -8.62 -3.13 -17.76
N GLY A 28 -8.73 -4.10 -16.85
CA GLY A 28 -8.95 -5.52 -17.15
C GLY A 28 -10.39 -6.03 -17.22
N ARG A 29 -11.42 -5.17 -17.25
CA ARG A 29 -12.86 -5.55 -17.24
C ARG A 29 -13.30 -6.45 -16.06
N GLY A 30 -12.82 -6.17 -14.85
CA GLY A 30 -13.35 -6.77 -13.62
C GLY A 30 -13.22 -5.81 -12.44
N THR A 31 -14.34 -5.49 -11.77
CA THR A 31 -14.43 -4.65 -10.56
C THR A 31 -13.83 -3.25 -10.67
N SER A 32 -14.34 -2.42 -11.59
CA SER A 32 -13.83 -1.04 -11.80
C SER A 32 -13.89 -0.19 -10.52
N ILE A 33 -14.97 -0.31 -9.74
CA ILE A 33 -15.16 0.46 -8.51
C ILE A 33 -14.09 0.09 -7.48
N LEU A 34 -13.85 -1.21 -7.28
CA LEU A 34 -12.86 -1.69 -6.31
C LEU A 34 -11.45 -1.26 -6.70
N GLY A 35 -11.09 -1.36 -7.99
CA GLY A 35 -9.80 -0.87 -8.49
C GLY A 35 -9.63 0.64 -8.32
N VAL A 36 -10.69 1.43 -8.50
CA VAL A 36 -10.65 2.88 -8.23
C VAL A 36 -10.43 3.17 -6.74
N VAL A 37 -11.14 2.47 -5.85
CA VAL A 37 -10.94 2.61 -4.40
C VAL A 37 -9.52 2.24 -3.99
N GLU A 38 -8.98 1.16 -4.57
CA GLU A 38 -7.60 0.71 -4.35
C GLU A 38 -6.58 1.78 -4.75
N ILE A 39 -6.73 2.35 -5.95
CA ILE A 39 -5.86 3.43 -6.44
C ILE A 39 -5.90 4.63 -5.49
N ILE A 40 -7.10 5.05 -5.07
CA ILE A 40 -7.25 6.21 -4.19
C ILE A 40 -6.60 5.94 -2.83
N ALA A 41 -6.90 4.79 -2.21
CA ALA A 41 -6.33 4.43 -0.92
C ALA A 41 -4.79 4.35 -0.99
N ALA A 42 -4.26 3.65 -1.99
CA ALA A 42 -2.82 3.49 -2.18
C ALA A 42 -2.12 4.81 -2.50
N ALA A 43 -2.71 5.67 -3.34
CA ALA A 43 -2.16 6.98 -3.65
C ALA A 43 -2.16 7.90 -2.42
N LEU A 44 -3.24 7.92 -1.64
CA LEU A 44 -3.29 8.67 -0.39
C LEU A 44 -2.26 8.15 0.62
N PHE A 45 -2.08 6.83 0.73
CA PHE A 45 -1.04 6.24 1.56
C PHE A 45 0.36 6.72 1.11
N VAL A 46 0.68 6.61 -0.17
CA VAL A 46 1.98 7.07 -0.70
C VAL A 46 2.19 8.55 -0.41
N LEU A 47 1.18 9.40 -0.62
CA LEU A 47 1.26 10.82 -0.30
C LEU A 47 1.46 11.06 1.20
N ALA A 48 0.80 10.28 2.06
CA ALA A 48 0.90 10.40 3.51
C ALA A 48 2.28 10.04 4.07
N LEU A 49 3.11 9.31 3.31
CA LEU A 49 4.51 9.05 3.69
C LEU A 49 5.38 10.32 3.62
N PHE A 50 4.99 11.30 2.81
CA PHE A 50 5.78 12.52 2.57
C PHE A 50 5.09 13.78 3.11
N LEU A 51 3.78 13.75 3.29
CA LEU A 51 2.95 14.90 3.63
C LEU A 51 2.18 14.64 4.94
N THR A 52 2.38 15.52 5.92
CA THR A 52 1.70 15.45 7.23
C THR A 52 0.26 15.96 7.22
N GLY A 53 -0.17 16.60 6.13
CA GLY A 53 -1.53 17.16 5.96
C GLY A 53 -2.57 16.18 5.40
N ILE A 54 -2.18 14.94 5.12
CA ILE A 54 -3.12 13.92 4.61
C ILE A 54 -3.96 13.40 5.79
N PRO A 55 -5.30 13.39 5.68
CA PRO A 55 -6.18 12.91 6.75
C PRO A 55 -5.93 11.42 7.08
N PHE A 56 -6.27 11.03 8.31
CA PHE A 56 -6.17 9.65 8.85
C PHE A 56 -4.75 9.10 9.11
N GLY A 57 -3.71 9.72 8.56
CA GLY A 57 -2.31 9.33 8.77
C GLY A 57 -1.89 8.09 7.96
N ALA A 58 -0.57 7.94 7.78
CA ALA A 58 0.00 6.89 6.91
C ALA A 58 -0.32 5.46 7.38
N VAL A 59 -0.33 5.20 8.70
CA VAL A 59 -0.63 3.86 9.24
C VAL A 59 -2.05 3.43 8.91
N THR A 60 -3.04 4.31 9.12
CA THR A 60 -4.44 4.01 8.81
C THR A 60 -4.62 3.77 7.31
N LEU A 61 -4.00 4.59 6.47
CA LEU A 61 -4.08 4.45 5.02
C LEU A 61 -3.39 3.18 4.52
N ALA A 62 -2.30 2.75 5.14
CA ALA A 62 -1.66 1.47 4.85
C ALA A 62 -2.59 0.28 5.17
N ILE A 63 -3.28 0.32 6.32
CA ILE A 63 -4.26 -0.70 6.71
C ILE A 63 -5.42 -0.75 5.71
N VAL A 64 -5.99 0.40 5.36
CA VAL A 64 -7.07 0.49 4.37
C VAL A 64 -6.60 -0.04 3.02
N THR A 65 -5.41 0.36 2.56
CA THR A 65 -4.83 -0.11 1.30
C THR A 65 -4.66 -1.62 1.31
N LEU A 66 -4.14 -2.19 2.40
CA LEU A 66 -3.97 -3.63 2.55
C LEU A 66 -5.32 -4.38 2.48
N ILE A 67 -6.34 -3.89 3.19
CA ILE A 67 -7.68 -4.50 3.16
C ILE A 67 -8.25 -4.48 1.73
N VAL A 68 -8.19 -3.33 1.05
CA VAL A 68 -8.73 -3.19 -0.30
C VAL A 68 -7.98 -4.09 -1.29
N LEU A 69 -6.64 -4.11 -1.21
CA LEU A 69 -5.78 -4.97 -2.01
C LEU A 69 -6.12 -6.46 -1.82
N LEU A 70 -6.37 -6.90 -0.58
CA LEU A 70 -6.73 -8.28 -0.27
C LEU A 70 -8.13 -8.63 -0.82
N ILE A 71 -9.12 -7.75 -0.65
CA ILE A 71 -10.46 -7.95 -1.21
C ILE A 71 -10.39 -8.00 -2.74
N ALA A 72 -9.61 -7.11 -3.36
CA ALA A 72 -9.41 -7.09 -4.80
C ALA A 72 -8.73 -8.37 -5.29
N ALA A 73 -7.71 -8.84 -4.58
CA ALA A 73 -7.06 -10.11 -4.89
C ALA A 73 -8.07 -11.27 -4.86
N ILE A 74 -8.89 -11.40 -3.81
CA ILE A 74 -9.84 -12.51 -3.65
C ILE A 74 -10.95 -12.46 -4.71
N THR A 75 -11.46 -11.27 -5.03
CA THR A 75 -12.61 -11.09 -5.94
C THR A 75 -12.22 -11.06 -7.42
N GLY A 76 -10.95 -10.81 -7.75
CA GLY A 76 -10.42 -10.74 -9.11
C GLY A 76 -10.05 -12.11 -9.69
N ARG A 77 -10.15 -12.24 -11.03
CA ARG A 77 -9.76 -13.45 -11.80
C ARG A 77 -8.35 -13.38 -12.44
N ALA A 78 -7.46 -12.46 -12.03
CA ALA A 78 -6.15 -12.31 -12.70
C ALA A 78 -5.00 -11.80 -11.80
N ARG A 79 -3.80 -12.30 -12.12
CA ARG A 79 -2.42 -11.88 -11.75
C ARG A 79 -2.21 -11.42 -10.31
N TYR A 80 -2.16 -12.40 -9.40
CA TYR A 80 -1.86 -12.21 -7.97
C TYR A 80 -0.45 -11.71 -7.67
N THR A 81 0.50 -11.78 -8.60
CA THR A 81 1.92 -11.52 -8.27
C THR A 81 2.17 -10.12 -7.75
N ILE A 82 1.61 -9.08 -8.39
CA ILE A 82 1.81 -7.69 -7.95
C ILE A 82 1.11 -7.47 -6.60
N ALA A 83 -0.16 -7.89 -6.49
CA ALA A 83 -0.92 -7.82 -5.26
C ALA A 83 -0.23 -8.54 -4.07
N ILE A 84 0.34 -9.72 -4.29
CA ILE A 84 1.07 -10.47 -3.25
C ILE A 84 2.31 -9.69 -2.80
N VAL A 85 3.13 -9.22 -3.74
CA VAL A 85 4.36 -8.48 -3.40
C VAL A 85 4.03 -7.17 -2.68
N ALA A 86 3.05 -6.41 -3.19
CA ALA A 86 2.57 -5.19 -2.54
C ALA A 86 2.05 -5.48 -1.12
N GLY A 87 1.25 -6.53 -0.96
CA GLY A 87 0.71 -6.95 0.33
C GLY A 87 1.80 -7.31 1.34
N ILE A 88 2.81 -8.09 0.93
CA ILE A 88 3.94 -8.44 1.79
C ILE A 88 4.69 -7.19 2.24
N LEU A 89 4.99 -6.27 1.33
CA LEU A 89 5.69 -5.02 1.68
C LEU A 89 4.88 -4.15 2.64
N LEU A 90 3.57 -4.03 2.44
CA LEU A 90 2.69 -3.30 3.36
C LEU A 90 2.62 -3.93 4.74
N VAL A 91 2.57 -5.26 4.83
CA VAL A 91 2.61 -5.97 6.12
C VAL A 91 3.94 -5.74 6.83
N ILE A 92 5.06 -5.92 6.13
CA ILE A 92 6.40 -5.65 6.70
C ILE A 92 6.48 -4.20 7.18
N TRP A 93 6.04 -3.26 6.36
CA TRP A 93 6.03 -1.85 6.73
C TRP A 93 5.20 -1.57 7.97
N LEU A 94 4.00 -2.15 8.09
CA LEU A 94 3.12 -1.98 9.24
C LEU A 94 3.73 -2.54 10.52
N VAL A 95 4.30 -3.75 10.47
CA VAL A 95 4.97 -4.38 11.62
C VAL A 95 6.11 -3.51 12.14
N LEU A 96 6.90 -2.93 11.23
CA LEU A 96 8.01 -2.05 11.58
C LEU A 96 7.51 -0.67 12.06
N ALA A 97 6.54 -0.08 11.39
CA ALA A 97 6.00 1.24 11.74
C ALA A 97 5.27 1.25 13.09
N LEU A 98 4.65 0.14 13.47
CA LEU A 98 4.01 -0.05 14.78
C LEU A 98 4.98 -0.48 15.89
N GLY A 99 6.25 -0.73 15.56
CA GLY A 99 7.27 -1.15 16.53
C GLY A 99 7.08 -2.57 17.06
N TRP A 100 6.32 -3.43 16.37
CA TRP A 100 6.15 -4.84 16.76
C TRP A 100 7.43 -5.65 16.57
N LEU A 101 8.27 -5.22 15.63
CA LEU A 101 9.63 -5.70 15.43
C LEU A 101 10.54 -4.48 15.28
N HIS A 102 11.64 -4.45 16.03
CA HIS A 102 12.64 -3.39 15.94
C HIS A 102 13.90 -3.93 15.30
N ILE A 103 14.30 -3.34 14.17
CA ILE A 103 15.53 -3.69 13.45
C ILE A 103 16.41 -2.44 13.41
N PRO A 104 17.55 -2.44 14.13
CA PRO A 104 18.47 -1.30 14.15
C PRO A 104 18.88 -0.88 12.74
N GLY A 105 18.73 0.41 12.44
CA GLY A 105 19.03 0.98 11.13
C GLY A 105 17.89 0.95 10.11
N ILE A 106 16.74 0.35 10.44
CA ILE A 106 15.52 0.36 9.61
C ILE A 106 14.41 1.19 10.25
N ASN A 107 14.03 0.88 11.49
CA ASN A 107 12.94 1.51 12.24
C ASN A 107 13.28 1.72 13.71
#